data_AF-G1NII5-F1
#
_entry.id   AF-G1NII5-F1
#
_cell.length_a   1.000
_cell.length_b   1.000
_cell.length_c   1.000
_cell.angle_alpha   90.00
_cell.angle_beta   90.00
_cell.angle_gamma   90.00
#
_symmetry.space_group_name_H-M   'P 1'
#
loop_
_entity.id
_entity.type
_entity.pdbx_description
1 polymer ?
#
loop_
_entity_poly.entity_id
_entity_poly.type
_entity_poly.pdbx_seq_one_letter_code
_entity_poly.pdbx_strand_id
1 'polypeptide(L)'
;ARSLNIVQVISLSFCLPAVAEVKLRDDQYTLDHMRAFGMYNYLHLDSWYQDNVYYIDQFGRVMNLSVTLDTALQKPREVFRLPTDLTAYDNRLCASIYFSSSTWVTISDGTGRLYLIKSGKRGNSASEKWEIVFNEELGNPFIIVHSVSFVKSDKHSVAVLLLRVEKDELDTKGSGFHITLEWVTFVEMNKASKYEIYKRRILQGKSVPHYASIEPGGDGLMIISYKPFKFVQEKEEILEEKDDKKTTNEKKELYCA
;
A
#
# COMPACT_ATOMS: atom_id res chain seq x y z
N ALA A 1 37.73 -17.32 -15.67
CA ALA A 1 36.34 -17.81 -15.82
C ALA A 1 35.69 -17.79 -14.44
N ARG A 2 34.68 -16.96 -14.21
CA ARG A 2 33.90 -16.98 -12.96
C ARG A 2 32.85 -18.09 -13.10
N SER A 3 32.98 -19.12 -12.29
CA SER A 3 31.98 -20.19 -12.19
C SER A 3 30.65 -19.60 -11.74
N LEU A 4 29.60 -19.79 -12.53
CA LEU A 4 28.22 -19.57 -12.09
C LEU A 4 27.90 -20.71 -11.11
N ASN A 5 27.88 -20.39 -9.81
CA ASN A 5 27.41 -21.34 -8.81
C ASN A 5 25.93 -21.64 -9.08
N ILE A 6 25.63 -22.92 -9.28
CA ILE A 6 24.26 -23.42 -9.32
C ILE A 6 23.68 -23.20 -7.92
N VAL A 7 22.81 -22.19 -7.78
CA VAL A 7 22.02 -22.02 -6.57
C VAL A 7 20.98 -23.14 -6.58
N GLN A 8 21.09 -24.08 -5.65
CA GLN A 8 20.09 -25.13 -5.48
C GLN A 8 18.78 -24.46 -5.04
N VAL A 9 17.77 -24.48 -5.93
CA VAL A 9 16.42 -24.01 -5.59
C VAL A 9 15.78 -25.05 -4.70
N ILE A 10 15.66 -24.74 -3.41
CA ILE A 10 14.93 -25.58 -2.46
C ILE A 10 13.44 -25.35 -2.70
N SER A 11 12.74 -26.37 -3.20
CA SER A 11 11.28 -26.37 -3.32
C SER A 11 10.67 -27.02 -2.07
N LEU A 12 9.92 -26.23 -1.30
CA LEU A 12 9.18 -26.69 -0.12
C LEU A 12 7.68 -26.56 -0.41
N SER A 13 7.00 -27.71 -0.51
CA SER A 13 5.54 -27.75 -0.65
C SER A 13 4.91 -27.82 0.73
N PHE A 14 4.23 -26.74 1.13
CA PHE A 14 3.37 -26.77 2.30
C PHE A 14 1.91 -26.97 1.86
N CYS A 15 1.14 -27.78 2.60
CA CYS A 15 -0.30 -27.90 2.41
C CYS A 15 -0.99 -26.67 3.03
N LEU A 16 -0.85 -25.52 2.36
CA LEU A 16 -1.38 -24.24 2.81
C LEU A 16 -2.48 -23.79 1.86
N PRO A 17 -3.46 -23.01 2.36
CA PRO A 17 -4.34 -22.26 1.50
C PRO A 17 -3.53 -21.41 0.56
N ALA A 18 -3.90 -21.47 -0.71
CA ALA A 18 -3.24 -20.71 -1.75
C ALA A 18 -3.31 -19.21 -1.45
N VAL A 19 -2.32 -18.52 -1.99
CA VAL A 19 -2.33 -17.06 -2.11
C VAL A 19 -3.65 -16.60 -2.73
N ALA A 20 -4.16 -15.44 -2.31
CA ALA A 20 -5.36 -14.84 -2.90
C ALA A 20 -5.10 -14.35 -4.34
N GLU A 21 -5.03 -15.26 -5.30
CA GLU A 21 -4.93 -14.90 -6.72
C GLU A 21 -6.23 -14.25 -7.18
N VAL A 22 -6.13 -13.04 -7.73
CA VAL A 22 -7.27 -12.33 -8.33
C VAL A 22 -7.00 -12.17 -9.81
N LYS A 23 -7.85 -12.78 -10.62
CA LYS A 23 -7.75 -12.71 -12.08
C LYS A 23 -8.36 -11.41 -12.59
N LEU A 24 -7.69 -10.81 -13.57
CA LEU A 24 -8.24 -9.67 -14.29
C LEU A 24 -9.47 -10.09 -15.09
N ARG A 25 -10.48 -9.22 -15.07
CA ARG A 25 -11.70 -9.38 -15.87
C ARG A 25 -11.44 -9.00 -17.33
N ASP A 26 -12.30 -9.45 -18.23
CA ASP A 26 -12.16 -9.21 -19.69
C ASP A 26 -12.07 -7.71 -20.06
N ASP A 27 -12.71 -6.84 -19.27
CA ASP A 27 -12.66 -5.38 -19.40
C ASP A 27 -11.42 -4.73 -18.75
N GLN A 28 -10.56 -5.53 -18.11
CA GLN A 28 -9.34 -5.13 -17.39
C GLN A 28 -8.06 -5.71 -18.04
N TYR A 29 -8.05 -5.95 -19.35
CA TYR A 29 -6.88 -6.44 -20.09
C TYR A 29 -6.15 -5.37 -20.92
N THR A 30 -6.14 -4.12 -20.45
CA THR A 30 -5.27 -3.11 -21.07
C THR A 30 -3.81 -3.26 -20.58
N LEU A 31 -2.86 -2.70 -21.34
CA LEU A 31 -1.46 -2.67 -20.94
C LEU A 31 -1.26 -2.11 -19.52
N ASP A 32 -2.04 -1.09 -19.15
CA ASP A 32 -1.97 -0.47 -17.83
C ASP A 32 -2.45 -1.42 -16.72
N HIS A 33 -3.53 -2.17 -16.93
CA HIS A 33 -3.98 -3.17 -15.96
C HIS A 33 -2.95 -4.30 -15.79
N MET A 34 -2.38 -4.79 -16.89
CA MET A 34 -1.35 -5.82 -16.83
C MET A 34 -0.10 -5.34 -16.08
N ARG A 35 0.28 -4.08 -16.25
CA ARG A 35 1.40 -3.47 -15.51
C ARG A 35 1.08 -3.24 -14.04
N ALA A 36 -0.12 -2.77 -13.72
CA ALA A 36 -0.51 -2.47 -12.35
C ALA A 36 -0.80 -3.74 -11.52
N PHE A 37 -1.46 -4.73 -12.14
CA PHE A 37 -2.10 -5.84 -11.43
C PHE A 37 -1.72 -7.22 -11.97
N GLY A 38 -1.29 -7.31 -13.23
CA GLY A 38 -0.99 -8.60 -13.88
C GLY A 38 0.28 -9.29 -13.35
N MET A 39 1.22 -8.54 -12.78
CA MET A 39 2.44 -9.07 -12.14
C MET A 39 2.48 -8.74 -10.65
N TYR A 40 1.37 -9.01 -9.95
CA TYR A 40 1.28 -8.72 -8.54
C TYR A 40 2.20 -9.65 -7.73
N ASN A 41 3.14 -9.07 -6.98
CA ASN A 41 3.97 -9.83 -6.05
C ASN A 41 3.19 -10.08 -4.76
N TYR A 42 2.83 -11.34 -4.53
CA TYR A 42 2.09 -11.76 -3.36
C TYR A 42 2.94 -11.94 -2.10
N LEU A 43 4.28 -11.93 -2.25
CA LEU A 43 5.23 -12.03 -1.15
C LEU A 43 5.80 -10.65 -0.83
N HIS A 44 5.58 -10.21 0.39
CA HIS A 44 5.97 -8.90 0.88
C HIS A 44 7.07 -9.04 1.93
N LEU A 45 8.26 -8.53 1.62
CA LEU A 45 9.38 -8.48 2.54
C LEU A 45 9.18 -7.36 3.55
N ASP A 46 9.53 -7.63 4.81
CA ASP A 46 9.61 -6.60 5.84
C ASP A 46 11.02 -5.99 5.85
N SER A 47 11.12 -4.71 5.48
CA SER A 47 12.40 -4.01 5.39
C SER A 47 13.13 -3.88 6.74
N TRP A 48 12.41 -3.97 7.86
CA TRP A 48 12.99 -3.90 9.21
C TRP A 48 13.32 -5.27 9.80
N TYR A 49 12.69 -6.34 9.28
CA TYR A 49 12.85 -7.71 9.75
C TYR A 49 13.04 -8.64 8.56
N GLN A 50 14.22 -8.57 7.94
CA GLN A 50 14.51 -9.15 6.63
C GLN A 50 14.35 -10.67 6.54
N ASP A 51 14.38 -11.37 7.68
CA ASP A 51 14.10 -12.81 7.75
C ASP A 51 12.60 -13.14 7.65
N ASN A 52 11.73 -12.14 7.53
CA ASN A 52 10.28 -12.31 7.53
C ASN A 52 9.68 -11.93 6.17
N VAL A 53 8.92 -12.87 5.62
CA VAL A 53 8.11 -12.70 4.42
C VAL A 53 6.64 -12.79 4.81
N TYR A 54 5.82 -11.95 4.20
CA TYR A 54 4.38 -11.90 4.45
C TYR A 54 3.59 -12.13 3.17
N TYR A 55 2.42 -12.74 3.29
CA TYR A 55 1.47 -12.86 2.19
C TYR A 55 0.04 -12.84 2.71
N ILE A 56 -0.90 -12.54 1.83
CA ILE A 56 -2.33 -12.59 2.14
C ILE A 56 -2.92 -13.79 1.42
N ASP A 57 -3.53 -14.70 2.18
CA ASP A 57 -4.17 -15.88 1.60
C ASP A 57 -5.60 -15.60 1.12
N GLN A 58 -6.18 -16.56 0.40
CA GLN A 58 -7.54 -16.46 -0.16
C GLN A 58 -8.65 -16.20 0.87
N PHE A 59 -8.38 -16.37 2.17
CA PHE A 59 -9.33 -16.12 3.26
C PHE A 59 -9.10 -14.75 3.93
N GLY A 60 -8.26 -13.89 3.34
CA GLY A 60 -7.93 -12.57 3.88
C GLY A 60 -7.04 -12.62 5.12
N ARG A 61 -6.31 -13.73 5.34
CA ARG A 61 -5.39 -13.86 6.47
C ARG A 61 -4.00 -13.41 6.05
N VAL A 62 -3.40 -12.55 6.85
CA VAL A 62 -1.99 -12.17 6.71
C VAL A 62 -1.17 -13.25 7.40
N MET A 63 -0.39 -13.94 6.58
CA MET A 63 0.48 -15.04 6.99
C MET A 63 1.92 -14.55 7.01
N ASN A 64 2.67 -14.96 8.01
CA ASN A 64 4.09 -14.67 8.18
C ASN A 64 4.91 -15.96 8.04
N LEU A 65 5.96 -15.91 7.23
CA LEU A 65 6.96 -16.94 7.03
C LEU A 65 8.31 -16.39 7.52
N SER A 66 8.88 -17.03 8.54
CA SER A 66 10.24 -16.73 8.99
C SER A 66 11.24 -17.68 8.33
N VAL A 67 12.29 -17.11 7.75
CA VAL A 67 13.45 -17.82 7.22
C VAL A 67 14.46 -17.97 8.36
N THR A 68 14.99 -19.17 8.58
CA THR A 68 16.11 -19.38 9.50
C THR A 68 17.44 -19.51 8.75
N LEU A 69 18.55 -19.44 9.49
CA LEU A 69 19.93 -19.47 8.96
C LEU A 69 20.21 -20.61 7.96
N ASP A 70 19.53 -21.75 8.08
CA ASP A 70 19.72 -22.91 7.20
C ASP A 70 18.82 -22.87 5.95
N THR A 71 18.28 -21.70 5.58
CA THR A 71 17.25 -21.53 4.52
C THR A 71 15.96 -22.31 4.77
N ALA A 72 15.81 -22.86 5.98
CA ALA A 72 14.61 -23.56 6.39
C ALA A 72 13.50 -22.53 6.68
N LEU A 73 12.33 -22.79 6.12
CA LEU A 73 11.13 -21.99 6.37
C LEU A 73 10.41 -22.53 7.59
N GLN A 74 10.10 -21.66 8.55
CA GLN A 74 9.19 -22.00 9.63
C GLN A 74 7.76 -22.17 9.11
N LYS A 75 6.94 -22.91 9.86
CA LYS A 75 5.52 -23.05 9.54
C LYS A 75 4.86 -21.65 9.53
N PRO A 76 4.11 -21.29 8.48
CA PRO A 76 3.48 -19.99 8.43
C PRO A 76 2.52 -19.75 9.58
N ARG A 77 2.60 -18.56 10.15
CA ARG A 77 1.80 -18.11 11.28
C ARG A 77 0.84 -17.01 10.84
N GLU A 78 -0.43 -17.15 11.19
CA GLU A 78 -1.41 -16.08 11.02
C GLU A 78 -1.08 -14.95 12.01
N VAL A 79 -0.84 -13.74 11.50
CA VAL A 79 -0.55 -12.55 12.32
C VAL A 79 -1.72 -11.56 12.36
N PHE A 80 -2.57 -11.60 11.34
CA PHE A 80 -3.74 -10.73 11.22
C PHE A 80 -4.77 -11.34 10.27
N ARG A 81 -6.03 -10.93 10.39
CA ARG A 81 -7.11 -11.32 9.48
C ARG A 81 -7.96 -10.10 9.14
N LEU A 82 -8.18 -9.89 7.84
CA LEU A 82 -9.07 -8.85 7.35
C LEU A 82 -10.50 -9.10 7.85
N PRO A 83 -11.22 -8.07 8.33
CA PRO A 83 -12.60 -8.23 8.81
C PRO A 83 -13.61 -8.53 7.71
N THR A 84 -13.31 -8.12 6.48
CA THR A 84 -14.24 -8.19 5.33
C THR A 84 -14.22 -9.56 4.68
N ASP A 85 -15.40 -10.09 4.35
CA ASP A 85 -15.52 -11.25 3.47
C ASP A 85 -15.17 -10.83 2.03
N LEU A 86 -13.98 -11.23 1.58
CA LEU A 86 -13.44 -10.89 0.27
C LEU A 86 -14.17 -11.60 -0.88
N THR A 87 -14.95 -12.65 -0.60
CA THR A 87 -15.61 -13.46 -1.63
C THR A 87 -16.84 -12.79 -2.22
N ALA A 88 -17.36 -11.74 -1.58
CA ALA A 88 -18.56 -11.03 -2.01
C ALA A 88 -18.33 -9.96 -3.10
N TYR A 89 -17.07 -9.71 -3.50
CA TYR A 89 -16.72 -8.58 -4.38
C TYR A 89 -16.08 -9.05 -5.70
N ASP A 90 -16.89 -9.05 -6.77
CA ASP A 90 -16.47 -9.49 -8.11
C ASP A 90 -15.45 -8.56 -8.79
N ASN A 91 -15.42 -7.27 -8.42
CA ASN A 91 -14.52 -6.28 -9.01
C ASN A 91 -13.28 -5.98 -8.15
N ARG A 92 -12.91 -6.88 -7.23
CA ARG A 92 -11.76 -6.65 -6.33
C ARG A 92 -10.42 -6.77 -7.05
N LEU A 93 -9.39 -6.20 -6.44
CA LEU A 93 -7.99 -6.44 -6.76
C LEU A 93 -7.37 -7.38 -5.72
N CYS A 94 -6.12 -7.77 -5.95
CA CYS A 94 -5.31 -8.42 -4.91
C CYS A 94 -5.18 -7.49 -3.70
N ALA A 95 -5.36 -8.05 -2.51
CA ALA A 95 -5.05 -7.34 -1.28
C ALA A 95 -3.55 -7.00 -1.25
N SER A 96 -3.21 -5.80 -0.75
CA SER A 96 -1.83 -5.32 -0.74
C SER A 96 -1.41 -4.82 0.62
N ILE A 97 -0.14 -5.06 0.96
CA ILE A 97 0.46 -4.72 2.24
C ILE A 97 1.75 -3.92 2.01
N TYR A 98 1.95 -2.92 2.85
CA TYR A 98 3.19 -2.16 2.90
C TYR A 98 3.59 -1.93 4.35
N PHE A 99 4.87 -2.17 4.67
CA PHE A 99 5.42 -1.91 6.00
C PHE A 99 5.86 -0.45 6.05
N SER A 100 5.11 0.40 6.77
CA SER A 100 5.38 1.84 6.83
C SER A 100 6.51 2.18 7.81
N SER A 101 6.75 1.32 8.80
CA SER A 101 7.90 1.35 9.71
C SER A 101 8.08 -0.02 10.40
N SER A 102 9.03 -0.14 11.34
CA SER A 102 9.21 -1.33 12.19
C SER A 102 8.00 -1.70 13.04
N THR A 103 7.03 -0.79 13.23
CA THR A 103 5.84 -1.03 14.07
C THR A 103 4.51 -0.68 13.40
N TRP A 104 4.53 -0.25 12.14
CA TRP A 104 3.36 0.21 11.41
C TRP A 104 3.22 -0.49 10.06
N VAL A 105 1.99 -0.84 9.72
CA VAL A 105 1.63 -1.55 8.49
C VAL A 105 0.38 -0.92 7.89
N THR A 106 0.35 -0.78 6.58
CA THR A 106 -0.84 -0.38 5.82
C THR A 106 -1.29 -1.51 4.93
N ILE A 107 -2.58 -1.81 4.94
CA ILE A 107 -3.17 -2.90 4.15
C ILE A 107 -4.35 -2.37 3.33
N SER A 108 -4.43 -2.73 2.06
CA SER A 108 -5.65 -2.66 1.25
C SER A 108 -6.23 -4.05 1.14
N ASP A 109 -7.55 -4.20 1.32
CA ASP A 109 -8.21 -5.48 1.04
C ASP A 109 -8.53 -5.70 -0.45
N GLY A 110 -8.15 -4.74 -1.30
CA GLY A 110 -8.38 -4.81 -2.74
C GLY A 110 -9.83 -4.50 -3.14
N THR A 111 -10.74 -4.23 -2.21
CA THR A 111 -12.13 -3.83 -2.50
C THR A 111 -12.30 -2.31 -2.58
N GLY A 112 -11.29 -1.56 -2.13
CA GLY A 112 -11.34 -0.11 -1.97
C GLY A 112 -11.28 0.36 -0.52
N ARG A 113 -11.01 -0.55 0.42
CA ARG A 113 -10.84 -0.20 1.85
C ARG A 113 -9.38 -0.26 2.26
N LEU A 114 -8.95 0.77 2.98
CA LEU A 114 -7.61 0.92 3.53
C LEU A 114 -7.66 0.69 5.05
N TYR A 115 -6.64 0.00 5.55
CA TYR A 115 -6.44 -0.25 6.97
C TYR A 115 -5.07 0.29 7.38
N LEU A 116 -5.04 1.06 8.46
CA LEU A 116 -3.81 1.41 9.18
C LEU A 116 -3.71 0.54 10.42
N ILE A 117 -2.62 -0.20 10.52
CA ILE A 117 -2.40 -1.21 11.53
C ILE A 117 -1.16 -0.88 12.34
N LYS A 118 -1.34 -0.87 13.66
CA LYS A 118 -0.24 -0.90 14.62
C LYS A 118 0.15 -2.36 14.82
N SER A 119 1.28 -2.74 14.23
CA SER A 119 1.73 -4.14 14.26
C SER A 119 2.53 -4.49 15.51
N GLY A 120 3.00 -3.48 16.25
CA GLY A 120 3.98 -3.69 17.30
C GLY A 120 5.35 -4.10 16.76
N LYS A 121 6.25 -4.50 17.65
CA LYS A 121 7.53 -5.11 17.24
C LYS A 121 7.25 -6.44 16.54
N ARG A 122 7.74 -6.58 15.31
CA ARG A 122 7.58 -7.80 14.49
C ARG A 122 8.80 -8.73 14.67
N GLY A 123 8.73 -9.93 14.09
CA GLY A 123 9.78 -10.96 14.17
C GLY A 123 9.47 -12.14 15.12
N ASN A 124 10.48 -12.98 15.39
CA ASN A 124 10.33 -14.29 16.01
C ASN A 124 9.86 -14.25 17.48
N SER A 125 10.08 -13.13 18.18
CA SER A 125 9.62 -12.91 19.56
C SER A 125 8.38 -12.00 19.64
N ALA A 126 7.75 -11.69 18.50
CA ALA A 126 6.56 -10.85 18.46
C ALA A 126 5.35 -11.58 19.06
N SER A 127 4.87 -11.07 20.19
CA SER A 127 3.62 -11.47 20.86
C SER A 127 2.49 -10.45 20.65
N GLU A 128 2.79 -9.29 20.04
CA GLU A 128 1.82 -8.21 19.87
C GLU A 128 0.83 -8.55 18.76
N LYS A 129 -0.46 -8.48 19.09
CA LYS A 129 -1.54 -8.63 18.12
C LYS A 129 -1.61 -7.37 17.28
N TRP A 130 -1.70 -7.53 15.96
CA TRP A 130 -1.90 -6.42 15.04
C TRP A 130 -3.25 -5.75 15.32
N GLU A 131 -3.23 -4.45 15.56
CA GLU A 131 -4.40 -3.65 15.93
C GLU A 131 -4.76 -2.67 14.81
N ILE A 132 -6.04 -2.66 14.42
CA ILE A 132 -6.57 -1.68 13.48
C ILE A 132 -6.80 -0.38 14.24
N VAL A 133 -6.06 0.68 13.89
CA VAL A 133 -6.24 2.01 14.48
C VAL A 133 -7.01 2.96 13.57
N PHE A 134 -7.12 2.62 12.28
CA PHE A 134 -7.99 3.28 11.31
C PHE A 134 -8.38 2.30 10.20
N ASN A 135 -9.62 2.40 9.73
CA ASN A 135 -10.04 1.78 8.49
C ASN A 135 -11.17 2.59 7.83
N GLU A 136 -11.10 2.76 6.52
CA GLU A 136 -12.11 3.48 5.76
C GLU A 136 -12.16 3.00 4.31
N GLU A 137 -13.34 3.08 3.72
CA GLU A 137 -13.56 2.83 2.30
C GLU A 137 -13.30 4.11 1.51
N LEU A 138 -12.32 4.06 0.61
CA LEU A 138 -11.87 5.22 -0.16
C LEU A 138 -12.38 5.16 -1.61
N GLY A 139 -13.49 4.46 -1.86
CA GLY A 139 -14.11 4.35 -3.18
C GLY A 139 -13.65 3.11 -3.95
N ASN A 140 -13.22 3.29 -5.20
CA ASN A 140 -12.87 2.18 -6.10
C ASN A 140 -11.77 1.24 -5.52
N PRO A 141 -11.60 0.03 -6.06
CA PRO A 141 -10.44 -0.81 -5.76
C PRO A 141 -9.09 -0.12 -6.02
N PHE A 142 -8.10 -0.38 -5.16
CA PHE A 142 -6.71 0.09 -5.31
C PHE A 142 -5.70 -0.88 -4.69
N ILE A 143 -4.45 -0.74 -5.12
CA ILE A 143 -3.28 -1.32 -4.44
C ILE A 143 -2.46 -0.23 -3.74
N ILE A 144 -1.73 -0.61 -2.69
CA ILE A 144 -0.74 0.24 -2.04
C ILE A 144 0.58 0.11 -2.79
N VAL A 145 1.13 1.24 -3.25
CA VAL A 145 2.43 1.30 -3.92
C VAL A 145 3.55 1.63 -2.94
N HIS A 146 3.27 2.52 -1.98
CA HIS A 146 4.24 2.94 -0.99
C HIS A 146 3.55 3.42 0.29
N SER A 147 4.20 3.26 1.43
CA SER A 147 3.80 3.90 2.68
C SER A 147 4.99 4.22 3.56
N VAL A 148 4.89 5.31 4.32
CA VAL A 148 5.92 5.74 5.27
C VAL A 148 5.29 6.30 6.54
N SER A 149 5.86 5.96 7.68
CA SER A 149 5.50 6.47 9.00
C SER A 149 6.56 7.48 9.46
N PHE A 150 6.13 8.65 9.93
CA PHE A 150 6.99 9.75 10.35
C PHE A 150 6.35 10.55 11.49
N VAL A 151 7.12 11.43 12.12
CA VAL A 151 6.63 12.36 13.15
C VAL A 151 6.74 13.77 12.59
N LYS A 152 5.65 14.54 12.65
CA LYS A 152 5.59 15.93 12.18
C LYS A 152 4.79 16.76 13.18
N SER A 153 5.37 17.88 13.63
CA SER A 153 4.76 18.75 14.65
C SER A 153 4.32 17.98 15.90
N ASP A 154 5.21 17.14 16.44
CA ASP A 154 4.98 16.26 17.61
C ASP A 154 3.80 15.28 17.50
N LYS A 155 3.25 15.10 16.30
CA LYS A 155 2.22 14.11 16.02
C LYS A 155 2.76 13.02 15.12
N HIS A 156 2.44 11.78 15.46
CA HIS A 156 2.71 10.66 14.57
C HIS A 156 1.81 10.73 13.34
N SER A 157 2.40 10.54 12.16
CA SER A 157 1.72 10.57 10.88
C SER A 157 2.12 9.36 10.04
N VAL A 158 1.20 8.90 9.19
CA VAL A 158 1.48 7.86 8.19
C VAL A 158 0.99 8.34 6.84
N ALA A 159 1.86 8.33 5.84
CA ALA A 159 1.47 8.61 4.48
C ALA A 159 1.42 7.32 3.66
N VAL A 160 0.43 7.23 2.77
CA VAL A 160 0.16 6.07 1.92
C VAL A 160 -0.11 6.55 0.50
N LEU A 161 0.50 5.87 -0.47
CA LEU A 161 0.30 6.10 -1.89
C LEU A 161 -0.48 4.93 -2.48
N LEU A 162 -1.68 5.22 -2.95
CA LEU A 162 -2.61 4.26 -3.54
C LEU A 162 -2.58 4.41 -5.06
N LEU A 163 -2.67 3.30 -5.78
CA LEU A 163 -2.75 3.28 -7.24
C LEU A 163 -4.07 2.67 -7.71
N ARG A 164 -4.71 3.38 -8.62
CA ARG A 164 -5.95 2.97 -9.30
C ARG A 164 -5.75 3.04 -10.81
N VAL A 165 -6.35 2.10 -11.53
CA VAL A 165 -6.59 2.19 -12.96
C VAL A 165 -8.08 2.46 -13.13
N GLU A 166 -8.42 3.63 -13.67
CA GLU A 166 -9.80 4.09 -13.72
C GLU A 166 -10.20 4.38 -15.16
N LYS A 167 -11.45 4.06 -15.49
CA LYS A 167 -12.00 4.27 -16.83
C LYS A 167 -12.19 5.76 -17.07
N ASP A 168 -11.70 6.23 -18.22
CA ASP A 168 -11.84 7.60 -18.69
C ASP A 168 -12.74 7.57 -19.93
N GLU A 169 -14.04 7.78 -19.73
CA GLU A 169 -15.03 7.70 -20.82
C GLU A 169 -14.85 8.80 -21.88
N LEU A 170 -14.14 9.87 -21.55
CA LEU A 170 -13.83 10.96 -22.47
C LEU A 170 -12.60 10.63 -23.34
N ASP A 171 -11.81 9.63 -22.96
CA ASP A 171 -10.62 9.22 -23.69
C ASP A 171 -10.95 8.32 -24.88
N THR A 172 -11.37 8.97 -25.96
CA THR A 172 -11.71 8.32 -27.23
C THR A 172 -10.51 7.95 -28.11
N LYS A 173 -9.30 8.41 -27.75
CA LYS A 173 -8.08 8.23 -28.56
C LYS A 173 -7.01 7.36 -27.88
N GLY A 174 -7.09 7.19 -26.57
CA GLY A 174 -6.16 6.41 -25.75
C GLY A 174 -6.67 5.01 -25.45
N SER A 175 -6.23 4.47 -24.31
CA SER A 175 -6.67 3.17 -23.82
C SER A 175 -8.10 3.20 -23.26
N GLY A 176 -8.71 4.38 -23.10
CA GLY A 176 -9.96 4.55 -22.35
C GLY A 176 -9.77 4.51 -20.83
N PHE A 177 -8.52 4.61 -20.35
CA PHE A 177 -8.18 4.59 -18.92
C PHE A 177 -7.15 5.66 -18.57
N HIS A 178 -7.17 6.07 -17.31
CA HIS A 178 -6.12 6.86 -16.70
C HIS A 178 -5.67 6.24 -15.37
N ILE A 179 -4.49 6.64 -14.92
CA ILE A 179 -3.93 6.21 -13.64
C ILE A 179 -4.13 7.30 -12.62
N THR A 180 -4.65 6.91 -11.47
CA THR A 180 -4.77 7.80 -10.31
C THR A 180 -3.80 7.33 -9.23
N LEU A 181 -2.92 8.24 -8.82
CA LEU A 181 -2.13 8.12 -7.60
C LEU A 181 -2.79 8.98 -6.52
N GLU A 182 -3.32 8.31 -5.51
CA GLU A 182 -3.95 8.96 -4.37
C GLU A 182 -3.01 8.91 -3.17
N TRP A 183 -2.57 10.08 -2.73
CA TRP A 183 -1.69 10.26 -1.58
C TRP A 183 -2.51 10.67 -0.37
N VAL A 184 -2.67 9.74 0.56
CA VAL A 184 -3.41 9.92 1.81
C VAL A 184 -2.43 10.05 2.97
N THR A 185 -2.63 11.04 3.83
CA THR A 185 -1.86 11.22 5.07
C THR A 185 -2.80 11.11 6.27
N PHE A 186 -2.47 10.21 7.17
CA PHE A 186 -3.10 10.01 8.46
C PHE A 186 -2.31 10.73 9.54
N VAL A 187 -3.00 11.26 10.55
CA VAL A 187 -2.37 11.83 11.75
C VAL A 187 -3.03 11.28 13.01
N GLU A 188 -2.22 11.11 14.05
CA GLU A 188 -2.66 10.72 15.38
C GLU A 188 -3.54 11.81 16.02
N MET A 189 -4.67 11.38 16.59
CA MET A 189 -5.58 12.24 17.33
C MET A 189 -5.26 12.23 18.83
N ASN A 190 -5.22 13.42 19.44
CA ASN A 190 -4.75 13.65 20.82
C ASN A 190 -5.47 12.86 21.94
N LYS A 191 -6.60 12.20 21.68
CA LYS A 191 -7.49 11.67 22.74
C LYS A 191 -7.78 10.17 22.71
N ALA A 192 -7.27 9.38 21.74
CA ALA A 192 -7.70 7.99 21.64
C ALA A 192 -6.78 6.98 20.93
N SER A 193 -5.51 7.29 20.63
CA SER A 193 -4.67 6.42 19.74
C SER A 193 -5.38 6.09 18.41
N LYS A 194 -6.29 6.97 17.98
CA LYS A 194 -7.04 6.87 16.73
C LYS A 194 -6.39 7.78 15.71
N TYR A 195 -6.52 7.39 14.44
CA TYR A 195 -6.00 8.15 13.32
C TYR A 195 -7.15 8.68 12.48
N GLU A 196 -6.95 9.86 11.91
CA GLU A 196 -7.86 10.45 10.94
C GLU A 196 -7.08 10.88 9.71
N ILE A 197 -7.80 10.98 8.59
CA ILE A 197 -7.23 11.52 7.36
C ILE A 197 -7.02 13.03 7.56
N TYR A 198 -5.77 13.46 7.49
CA TYR A 198 -5.41 14.88 7.54
C TYR A 198 -5.38 15.49 6.14
N LYS A 199 -4.86 14.75 5.16
CA LYS A 199 -4.60 15.29 3.83
C LYS A 199 -4.75 14.23 2.75
N ARG A 200 -5.42 14.60 1.66
CA ARG A 200 -5.56 13.81 0.43
C ARG A 200 -5.11 14.63 -0.76
N ARG A 201 -4.19 14.08 -1.55
CA ARG A 201 -3.74 14.66 -2.82
C ARG A 201 -3.93 13.62 -3.92
N ILE A 202 -4.44 14.06 -5.07
CA ILE A 202 -4.71 13.19 -6.21
C ILE A 202 -3.86 13.66 -7.37
N LEU A 203 -3.07 12.74 -7.91
CA LEU A 203 -2.33 12.91 -9.14
C LEU A 203 -2.89 11.99 -10.22
N GLN A 204 -3.03 12.50 -11.43
CA GLN A 204 -3.46 11.71 -12.58
C GLN A 204 -2.39 11.63 -13.65
N GLY A 205 -2.28 10.47 -14.28
CA GLY A 205 -1.33 10.18 -15.36
C GLY A 205 -1.94 9.24 -16.40
N LYS A 206 -1.26 9.09 -17.53
CA LYS A 206 -1.72 8.25 -18.67
C LYS A 206 -0.90 6.96 -18.83
N SER A 207 -0.14 6.58 -17.80
CA SER A 207 0.65 5.35 -17.74
C SER A 207 0.95 4.97 -16.31
N VAL A 208 0.95 3.67 -16.00
CA VAL A 208 1.38 3.16 -14.69
C VAL A 208 2.83 3.57 -14.41
N PRO A 209 3.17 4.08 -13.21
CA PRO A 209 4.55 4.40 -12.87
C PRO A 209 5.38 3.12 -12.74
N HIS A 210 6.64 3.18 -13.16
CA HIS A 210 7.63 2.13 -12.87
C HIS A 210 8.02 2.13 -11.39
N TYR A 211 8.01 3.31 -10.79
CA TYR A 211 8.34 3.53 -9.40
C TYR A 211 7.60 4.76 -8.90
N ALA A 212 7.05 4.68 -7.70
CA ALA A 212 6.54 5.84 -6.99
C ALA A 212 6.75 5.67 -5.49
N SER A 213 7.23 6.70 -4.82
CA SER A 213 7.48 6.67 -3.38
C SER A 213 7.29 8.03 -2.73
N ILE A 214 6.88 7.99 -1.47
CA ILE A 214 6.75 9.17 -0.63
C ILE A 214 8.09 9.37 0.09
N GLU A 215 8.58 10.59 0.13
CA GLU A 215 9.81 10.92 0.85
C GLU A 215 9.67 10.61 2.35
N PRO A 216 10.78 10.30 3.06
CA PRO A 216 10.74 9.92 4.48
C PRO A 216 9.99 10.91 5.40
N GLY A 217 10.02 12.20 5.08
CA GLY A 217 9.32 13.25 5.84
C GLY A 217 7.83 13.43 5.49
N GLY A 218 7.31 12.71 4.49
CA GLY A 218 5.92 12.83 4.06
C GLY A 218 5.60 14.11 3.27
N ASP A 219 6.61 14.81 2.76
CA ASP A 219 6.44 16.12 2.13
C ASP A 219 6.65 16.13 0.61
N GLY A 220 7.41 15.17 0.09
CA GLY A 220 7.64 14.99 -1.34
C GLY A 220 7.17 13.64 -1.87
N LEU A 221 7.03 13.57 -3.19
CA LEU A 221 6.67 12.38 -3.95
C LEU A 221 7.64 12.23 -5.11
N MET A 222 8.29 11.07 -5.21
CA MET A 222 9.13 10.68 -6.34
C MET A 222 8.32 9.78 -7.27
N ILE A 223 8.29 10.09 -8.56
CA ILE A 223 7.61 9.27 -9.58
C ILE A 223 8.54 9.07 -10.77
N ILE A 224 8.70 7.81 -11.18
CA ILE A 224 9.36 7.43 -12.43
C ILE A 224 8.29 6.76 -13.31
N SER A 225 7.91 7.39 -14.41
CA SER A 225 6.85 6.92 -15.30
C SER A 225 7.16 7.26 -16.76
N TYR A 226 6.51 6.56 -17.70
CA TYR A 226 6.64 6.88 -19.13
C TYR A 226 5.99 8.22 -19.49
N LYS A 227 4.86 8.53 -18.85
CA LYS A 227 4.11 9.77 -19.05
C LYS A 227 4.02 10.54 -17.73
N PRO A 228 4.02 11.88 -17.77
CA PRO A 228 3.99 12.69 -16.56
C PRO A 228 2.68 12.54 -15.80
N PHE A 229 2.75 12.79 -14.49
CA PHE A 229 1.60 12.93 -13.61
C PHE A 229 1.34 14.40 -13.32
N LYS A 230 0.07 14.75 -13.08
CA LYS A 230 -0.36 16.12 -12.72
C LYS A 230 -1.24 16.08 -11.49
N PHE A 231 -1.09 17.05 -10.59
CA PHE A 231 -2.03 17.24 -9.50
C PHE A 231 -3.39 17.68 -10.04
N VAL A 232 -4.45 17.01 -9.60
CA VAL A 232 -5.84 17.31 -9.98
C VAL A 232 -6.65 17.75 -8.76
N GLN A 233 -6.31 17.24 -7.58
CA GLN A 233 -6.97 17.63 -6.34
C GLN A 233 -5.99 17.65 -5.17
N GLU A 234 -6.16 18.63 -4.29
CA GLU A 234 -5.52 18.69 -2.98
C GLU A 234 -6.61 19.10 -1.99
N LYS A 235 -6.98 18.18 -1.09
CA LYS A 235 -7.94 18.41 -0.02
C LYS A 235 -7.21 18.22 1.31
N GLU A 236 -7.14 19.28 2.09
CA GLU A 236 -6.74 19.22 3.49
C GLU A 236 -8.02 19.18 4.32
N GLU A 237 -8.14 18.18 5.19
CA GLU A 237 -9.22 18.14 6.17
C GLU A 237 -8.75 18.98 7.36
N ILE A 238 -9.46 20.09 7.58
CA ILE A 238 -9.22 20.95 8.73
C ILE A 238 -9.61 20.15 9.96
N LEU A 239 -8.62 19.55 10.62
CA LEU A 239 -8.79 19.06 11.97
C LEU A 239 -9.01 20.31 12.82
N GLU A 240 -10.18 20.44 13.44
CA GLU A 240 -10.47 21.53 14.37
C GLU A 240 -9.53 21.43 15.57
N GLU A 241 -8.33 21.98 15.42
CA GLU A 241 -7.54 22.47 16.53
C GLU A 241 -8.18 23.79 16.94
N LYS A 242 -8.93 23.77 18.05
CA LYS A 242 -9.23 25.00 18.77
C LYS A 242 -7.91 25.55 19.32
N ASP A 243 -7.18 26.29 18.50
CA ASP A 243 -6.38 27.40 18.98
C ASP A 243 -6.07 28.40 17.86
N ASP A 244 -6.34 29.66 18.17
CA ASP A 244 -6.24 30.83 17.31
C ASP A 244 -4.81 31.05 16.81
N LYS A 245 -4.63 31.08 15.47
CA LYS A 245 -4.05 32.24 14.73
C LYS A 245 -3.90 31.94 13.24
N LYS A 246 -4.49 32.83 12.43
CA LYS A 246 -4.27 32.98 10.98
C LYS A 246 -2.80 33.24 10.67
N THR A 247 -2.24 32.54 9.67
CA THR A 247 -1.41 33.21 8.64
C THR A 247 -1.45 32.45 7.31
N THR A 248 -1.37 33.24 6.25
CA THR A 248 -1.56 32.96 4.82
C THR A 248 -0.28 32.44 4.13
N ASN A 249 -0.44 32.06 2.84
CA ASN A 249 0.56 31.88 1.77
C ASN A 249 1.19 30.48 1.62
N GLU A 250 1.51 29.96 0.43
CA GLU A 250 1.36 30.35 -0.99
C GLU A 250 1.63 29.06 -1.81
N LYS A 251 0.89 28.80 -2.89
CA LYS A 251 1.11 27.64 -3.76
C LYS A 251 2.41 27.80 -4.56
N LYS A 252 3.35 26.85 -4.39
CA LYS A 252 4.46 26.63 -5.34
C LYS A 252 4.09 25.50 -6.29
N GLU A 253 3.97 25.83 -7.56
CA GLU A 253 3.93 24.85 -8.64
C GLU A 253 5.34 24.26 -8.82
N LEU A 254 5.46 22.94 -8.68
CA LEU A 254 6.69 22.20 -8.92
C LEU A 254 6.64 21.62 -10.34
N TYR A 255 7.54 22.09 -11.21
CA TYR A 255 7.81 21.46 -12.51
C TYR A 255 8.87 20.37 -12.30
N CYS A 256 8.58 19.14 -12.73
CA CYS A 256 9.59 18.09 -12.87
C CYS A 256 9.99 17.97 -14.35
N ALA A 257 11.30 17.95 -14.60
CA ALA A 257 11.93 17.57 -15.86
C ALA A 257 12.11 16.04 -15.94
#